data_AF-K1TT33-F1
#
_entry.id   AF-K1TT33-F1
#
_cell.length_a   1.000
_cell.length_b   1.000
_cell.length_c   1.000
_cell.angle_alpha   90.00
_cell.angle_beta   90.00
_cell.angle_gamma   90.00
#
_symmetry.space_group_name_H-M   'P 1'
#
loop_
_entity.id
_entity.type
_entity.pdbx_description
1 polymer ?
#
loop_
_entity_poly.entity_id
_entity_poly.type
_entity_poly.pdbx_seq_one_letter_code
_entity_poly.pdbx_strand_id
1 'polypeptide(L)'
;MEGIKKIYINSDGGAWIKEGMNQLGSIEYVLDEFHLSKYVLKMTSHMLDSKEDARVGVCKIIRDGTKKEFDEIVERLEGCAKTESQLKRIQEAAKHIKNNWTAAKRRLWRRNGVCACSAEGHVSHVLSSRMSTLALGWSRLGASKMARLREWHYNKNSMLELVRSQKAELPMVAGAEELIMSASDIISSEINRRTKAETISGKYEEIMNTTLGLKTK
;
A
#
# COMPACT_ATOMS: atom_id res chain seq x y z
N MET A 1 24.30 -27.17 12.69
CA MET A 1 23.69 -26.11 11.86
C MET A 1 23.00 -25.13 12.78
N GLU A 2 23.40 -23.86 12.78
CA GLU A 2 22.59 -22.81 13.42
C GLU A 2 21.31 -22.63 12.62
N GLY A 3 20.16 -22.97 13.22
CA GLY A 3 18.85 -22.77 12.60
C GLY A 3 18.43 -21.30 12.59
N ILE A 4 17.36 -20.99 11.84
CA ILE A 4 16.73 -19.67 11.87
C ILE A 4 16.26 -19.39 13.30
N LYS A 5 16.91 -18.42 13.96
CA LYS A 5 16.60 -18.06 15.36
C LYS A 5 15.32 -17.22 15.46
N LYS A 6 15.03 -16.41 14.44
CA LYS A 6 13.97 -15.40 14.49
C LYS A 6 13.59 -14.90 13.11
N ILE A 7 12.30 -14.70 12.88
CA ILE A 7 11.78 -14.09 11.65
C ILE A 7 11.05 -12.81 12.05
N TYR A 8 11.39 -11.69 11.41
CA TYR A 8 10.70 -10.42 11.59
C TYR A 8 9.80 -10.15 10.39
N ILE A 9 8.53 -9.85 10.63
CA ILE A 9 7.63 -9.37 9.58
C ILE A 9 7.32 -7.90 9.82
N ASN A 10 7.68 -7.07 8.85
CA ASN A 10 7.38 -5.65 8.84
C ASN A 10 6.07 -5.42 8.09
N SER A 11 5.05 -4.87 8.76
CA SER A 11 3.76 -4.59 8.12
C SER A 11 2.92 -3.53 8.83
N ASP A 12 1.82 -3.14 8.21
CA ASP A 12 0.81 -2.21 8.72
C ASP A 12 -0.03 -2.78 9.89
N GLY A 13 0.11 -4.08 10.14
CA GLY A 13 -0.65 -4.79 11.17
C GLY A 13 -2.08 -5.14 10.78
N GLY A 14 -2.39 -5.20 9.48
CA GLY A 14 -3.68 -5.67 8.97
C GLY A 14 -4.05 -7.06 9.52
N ALA A 15 -5.35 -7.27 9.76
CA ALA A 15 -5.85 -8.49 10.41
C ALA A 15 -5.40 -9.77 9.67
N TRP A 16 -5.49 -9.78 8.33
CA TRP A 16 -5.08 -10.91 7.50
C TRP A 16 -3.59 -11.26 7.64
N ILE A 17 -2.72 -10.27 7.87
CA ILE A 17 -1.28 -10.51 8.10
C ILE A 17 -1.10 -11.17 9.46
N LYS A 18 -1.76 -10.64 10.51
CA LYS A 18 -1.68 -11.19 11.86
C LYS A 18 -2.16 -12.64 11.91
N GLU A 19 -3.25 -12.96 11.22
CA GLU A 19 -3.72 -14.34 11.09
C GLU A 19 -2.71 -15.25 10.36
N GLY A 20 -2.10 -14.75 9.28
CA GLY A 20 -1.03 -15.50 8.58
C GLY A 20 0.20 -15.76 9.44
N MET A 21 0.56 -14.83 10.34
CA MET A 21 1.69 -15.02 11.26
C MET A 21 1.46 -16.17 12.24
N ASN A 22 0.22 -16.40 12.69
CA ASN A 22 -0.10 -17.46 13.64
C ASN A 22 0.16 -18.87 13.07
N GLN A 23 0.21 -19.00 11.74
CA GLN A 23 0.46 -20.26 11.06
C GLN A 23 1.95 -20.62 10.92
N LEU A 24 2.84 -19.66 11.19
CA LEU A 24 4.28 -19.79 10.99
C LEU A 24 5.00 -19.57 12.32
N GLY A 25 5.68 -20.60 12.84
CA GLY A 25 6.41 -20.51 14.11
C GLY A 25 7.54 -19.47 14.09
N SER A 26 7.81 -18.83 15.24
CA SER A 26 8.94 -17.92 15.48
C SER A 26 8.92 -16.58 14.73
N ILE A 27 7.74 -16.07 14.37
CA ILE A 27 7.57 -14.73 13.78
C ILE A 27 7.36 -13.67 14.85
N GLU A 28 8.08 -12.55 14.73
CA GLU A 28 7.80 -11.33 15.45
C GLU A 28 7.33 -10.21 14.52
N TYR A 29 6.13 -9.72 14.81
CA TYR A 29 5.55 -8.57 14.13
C TYR A 29 6.29 -7.26 14.46
N VAL A 30 6.72 -6.52 13.45
CA VAL A 30 7.28 -5.18 13.55
C VAL A 30 6.36 -4.23 12.80
N LEU A 31 5.92 -3.14 13.43
CA LEU A 31 5.17 -2.11 12.72
C LEU A 31 6.13 -1.45 11.71
N ASP A 32 5.73 -1.36 10.44
CA ASP A 32 6.59 -0.72 9.45
C ASP A 32 6.77 0.78 9.74
N GLU A 33 7.90 1.31 9.29
CA GLU A 33 8.30 2.69 9.59
C GLU A 33 7.33 3.70 8.99
N PHE A 34 6.75 3.41 7.82
CA PHE A 34 5.82 4.32 7.16
C PHE A 34 4.54 4.47 7.97
N HIS A 35 3.92 3.37 8.39
CA HIS A 35 2.69 3.42 9.20
C HIS A 35 2.94 4.05 10.57
N LEU A 36 4.04 3.69 11.25
CA LEU A 36 4.41 4.35 12.49
C LEU A 36 4.56 5.87 12.30
N SER A 37 5.36 6.29 11.32
CA SER A 37 5.60 7.70 11.01
C SER A 37 4.32 8.43 10.62
N LYS A 38 3.44 7.80 9.82
CA LYS A 38 2.14 8.34 9.41
C LYS A 38 1.26 8.66 10.60
N TYR A 39 1.14 7.74 11.56
CA TYR A 39 0.28 7.95 12.73
C TYR A 39 0.89 8.91 13.75
N VAL A 40 2.21 8.88 13.97
CA VAL A 40 2.90 9.90 14.78
C VAL A 40 2.71 11.28 14.17
N LEU A 41 2.88 11.43 12.85
CA LEU A 41 2.65 12.70 12.16
C LEU A 41 1.17 13.12 12.25
N LYS A 42 0.23 12.18 12.11
CA LYS A 42 -1.21 12.46 12.18
C LYS A 42 -1.61 13.08 13.53
N MET A 43 -1.02 12.61 14.63
CA MET A 43 -1.32 13.11 15.98
C MET A 43 -0.54 14.35 16.41
N THR A 44 0.58 14.70 15.75
CA THR A 44 1.37 15.88 16.13
C THR A 44 1.29 17.03 15.13
N SER A 45 0.70 16.81 13.95
CA SER A 45 0.67 17.81 12.88
C SER A 45 0.03 19.16 13.23
N HIS A 46 -0.82 19.23 14.26
CA HIS A 46 -1.46 20.48 14.71
C HIS A 46 -0.58 21.32 15.64
N MET A 47 0.57 20.82 16.08
CA MET A 47 1.46 21.46 17.04
C MET A 47 2.31 22.61 16.46
N LEU A 48 2.09 22.98 15.18
CA LEU A 48 2.77 24.08 14.49
C LEU A 48 4.30 24.02 14.67
N ASP A 49 4.90 25.05 15.27
CA ASP A 49 6.36 25.17 15.46
C ASP A 49 6.94 24.10 16.39
N SER A 50 6.13 23.58 17.32
CA SER A 50 6.53 22.52 18.26
C SER A 50 6.31 21.10 17.72
N LYS A 51 5.95 20.96 16.44
CA LYS A 51 5.63 19.67 15.81
C LYS A 51 6.77 18.67 15.91
N GLU A 52 8.01 19.09 15.65
CA GLU A 52 9.13 18.13 15.68
C GLU A 52 9.44 17.67 17.09
N ASP A 53 9.44 18.58 18.07
CA ASP A 53 9.60 18.24 19.49
C ASP A 53 8.51 17.27 19.96
N ALA A 54 7.26 17.51 19.56
CA ALA A 54 6.16 16.61 19.85
C ALA A 54 6.38 15.22 19.22
N ARG A 55 6.88 15.14 17.98
CA ARG A 55 7.19 13.85 17.33
C ARG A 55 8.29 13.10 18.06
N VAL A 56 9.38 13.78 18.41
CA VAL A 56 10.50 13.20 19.16
C VAL A 56 10.03 12.72 20.53
N GLY A 57 9.23 13.52 21.24
CA GLY A 57 8.64 13.16 22.53
C GLY A 57 7.77 11.91 22.45
N VAL A 58 6.84 11.87 21.49
CA VAL A 58 5.97 10.71 21.24
C VAL A 58 6.80 9.46 20.92
N CYS A 59 7.75 9.56 19.99
CA CYS A 59 8.62 8.42 19.63
C CYS A 59 9.45 7.93 20.83
N LYS A 60 9.97 8.84 21.67
CA LYS A 60 10.71 8.47 22.88
C LYS A 60 9.83 7.70 23.86
N ILE A 61 8.59 8.15 24.09
CA ILE A 61 7.65 7.45 24.98
C ILE A 61 7.25 6.09 24.41
N ILE A 62 6.99 6.00 23.09
CA ILE A 62 6.73 4.71 22.45
C ILE A 62 7.92 3.79 22.68
N ARG A 63 9.15 4.25 22.46
CA ARG A 63 10.37 3.44 22.56
C ARG A 63 10.65 2.98 23.99
N ASP A 64 10.66 3.90 24.95
CA ASP A 64 11.23 3.68 26.28
C ASP A 64 10.17 3.67 27.40
N GLY A 65 9.02 4.31 27.16
CA GLY A 65 7.98 4.52 28.17
C GLY A 65 6.90 3.43 28.20
N THR A 66 5.84 3.71 28.94
CA THR A 66 4.68 2.85 29.18
C THR A 66 3.46 3.32 28.40
N LYS A 67 2.43 2.47 28.30
CA LYS A 67 1.14 2.89 27.71
C LYS A 67 0.51 4.04 28.49
N LYS A 68 0.73 4.12 29.80
CA LYS A 68 0.23 5.20 30.65
C LYS A 68 0.90 6.54 30.30
N GLU A 69 2.23 6.58 30.21
CA GLU A 69 2.95 7.79 29.78
C GLU A 69 2.56 8.18 28.34
N PHE A 70 2.22 7.20 27.50
CA PHE A 70 1.70 7.46 26.16
C PHE A 70 0.30 8.10 26.20
N ASP A 71 -0.60 7.63 27.07
CA ASP A 71 -1.90 8.26 27.26
C ASP A 71 -1.76 9.70 27.81
N GLU A 72 -0.82 9.93 28.73
CA GLU A 72 -0.54 11.28 29.28
C GLU A 72 -0.04 12.26 28.21
N ILE A 73 0.84 11.85 27.29
CA ILE A 73 1.25 12.74 26.18
C ILE A 73 0.11 12.94 25.18
N VAL A 74 -0.74 11.93 24.96
CA VAL A 74 -1.91 12.06 24.09
C VAL A 74 -2.88 13.09 24.67
N GLU A 75 -3.21 13.04 25.97
CA GLU A 75 -4.05 14.03 26.64
C GLU A 75 -3.52 15.46 26.47
N ARG A 76 -2.19 15.66 26.58
CA ARG A 76 -1.55 16.96 26.33
C ARG A 76 -1.72 17.42 24.88
N LEU A 77 -1.53 16.51 23.92
CA LEU A 77 -1.73 16.82 22.49
C LEU A 77 -3.18 17.17 22.19
N GLU A 78 -4.13 16.47 22.81
CA GLU A 78 -5.57 16.74 22.70
C GLU A 78 -5.93 18.11 23.29
N GLY A 79 -5.33 18.49 24.42
CA GLY A 79 -5.48 19.83 25.02
C GLY A 79 -5.02 20.98 24.12
N CYS A 80 -4.15 20.71 23.14
CA CYS A 80 -3.72 21.68 22.13
C CYS A 80 -4.59 21.67 20.86
N ALA A 81 -5.56 20.77 20.74
CA ALA A 81 -6.45 20.71 19.58
C ALA A 81 -7.48 21.85 19.61
N LYS A 82 -7.65 22.54 18.47
CA LYS A 82 -8.61 23.65 18.31
C LYS A 82 -9.93 23.22 17.66
N THR A 83 -9.95 22.04 17.04
CA THR A 83 -11.12 21.54 16.31
C THR A 83 -11.40 20.08 16.64
N GLU A 84 -12.67 19.70 16.53
CA GLU A 84 -13.09 18.30 16.71
C GLU A 84 -12.41 17.36 15.70
N SER A 85 -12.13 17.83 14.49
CA SER A 85 -11.40 17.08 13.47
C SER A 85 -9.95 16.78 13.91
N GLN A 86 -9.27 17.74 14.54
CA GLN A 86 -7.93 17.51 15.11
C GLN A 86 -8.00 16.49 16.25
N LEU A 87 -8.98 16.61 17.16
CA LEU A 87 -9.18 15.67 18.25
C LEU A 87 -9.39 14.24 17.74
N LYS A 88 -10.30 14.04 16.77
CA LYS A 88 -10.54 12.74 16.13
C LYS A 88 -9.27 12.17 15.51
N ARG A 89 -8.47 12.99 14.82
CA ARG A 89 -7.21 12.55 14.22
C ARG A 89 -6.20 12.06 15.26
N ILE A 90 -6.09 12.74 16.41
CA ILE A 90 -5.21 12.36 17.52
C ILE A 90 -5.68 11.03 18.11
N GLN A 91 -6.97 10.91 18.43
CA GLN A 91 -7.56 9.70 19.02
C GLN A 91 -7.42 8.47 18.11
N GLU A 92 -7.70 8.60 16.82
CA GLU A 92 -7.54 7.53 15.84
C GLU A 92 -6.09 7.06 15.74
N ALA A 93 -5.15 8.02 15.76
CA ALA A 93 -3.73 7.70 15.71
C ALA A 93 -3.23 7.06 17.00
N ALA A 94 -3.65 7.56 18.16
CA ALA A 94 -3.35 6.97 19.47
C ALA A 94 -3.89 5.54 19.56
N LYS A 95 -5.13 5.30 19.10
CA LYS A 95 -5.72 3.97 19.02
C LYS A 95 -4.89 3.03 18.15
N HIS A 96 -4.47 3.47 16.96
CA HIS A 96 -3.64 2.64 16.08
C HIS A 96 -2.30 2.27 16.72
N ILE A 97 -1.59 3.24 17.31
CA ILE A 97 -0.30 2.99 17.98
C ILE A 97 -0.49 2.07 19.19
N LYS A 98 -1.54 2.25 20.01
CA LYS A 98 -1.83 1.38 21.16
C LYS A 98 -2.14 -0.06 20.75
N ASN A 99 -2.88 -0.24 19.66
CA ASN A 99 -3.19 -1.56 19.11
C ASN A 99 -1.95 -2.29 18.58
N ASN A 100 -0.92 -1.54 18.18
CA ASN A 100 0.35 -2.08 17.67
C ASN A 100 1.53 -1.79 18.61
N TRP A 101 1.28 -1.56 19.90
CA TRP A 101 2.26 -1.03 20.86
C TRP A 101 3.60 -1.78 20.89
N THR A 102 3.56 -3.11 21.06
CA THR A 102 4.77 -3.94 21.12
C THR A 102 5.54 -3.91 19.81
N ALA A 103 4.84 -3.85 18.68
CA ALA A 103 5.44 -3.82 17.34
C ALA A 103 6.04 -2.44 17.02
N ALA A 104 5.39 -1.36 17.46
CA ALA A 104 5.90 0.01 17.38
C ALA A 104 7.16 0.19 18.25
N LYS A 105 7.14 -0.34 19.47
CA LYS A 105 8.32 -0.43 20.35
C LYS A 105 9.49 -1.11 19.68
N ARG A 106 9.25 -2.31 19.16
CA ARG A 106 10.25 -3.11 18.46
C ARG A 106 10.87 -2.36 17.28
N ARG A 107 10.04 -1.65 16.50
CA ARG A 107 10.50 -0.78 15.41
C ARG A 107 11.44 0.32 15.93
N LEU A 108 11.06 1.06 16.96
CA LEU A 108 11.86 2.19 17.45
C LEU A 108 13.12 1.76 18.21
N TRP A 109 13.12 0.58 18.84
CA TRP A 109 14.32 0.03 19.45
C TRP A 109 15.39 -0.34 18.44
N ARG A 110 15.01 -0.81 17.23
CA ARG A 110 15.94 -1.24 16.17
C ARG A 110 17.01 -2.24 16.65
N ARG A 111 16.73 -3.00 17.72
CA ARG A 111 17.65 -4.02 18.26
C ARG A 111 17.56 -5.31 17.46
N ASN A 112 18.54 -6.20 17.65
CA ASN A 112 18.48 -7.60 17.20
C ASN A 112 18.26 -7.79 15.68
N GLY A 113 18.82 -6.90 14.86
CA GLY A 113 18.77 -7.05 13.40
C GLY A 113 17.42 -6.69 12.76
N VAL A 114 16.58 -5.90 13.44
CA VAL A 114 15.34 -5.39 12.83
C VAL A 114 15.68 -4.41 11.69
N CYS A 115 15.55 -4.88 10.46
CA CYS A 115 15.74 -4.07 9.25
C CYS A 115 14.58 -3.10 9.01
N ALA A 116 14.86 -1.98 8.33
CA ALA A 116 13.84 -1.09 7.81
C ALA A 116 13.04 -1.76 6.69
N CYS A 117 11.84 -1.25 6.43
CA CYS A 117 10.98 -1.71 5.35
C CYS A 117 10.68 -0.54 4.41
N SER A 118 10.88 -0.75 3.11
CA SER A 118 10.59 0.23 2.04
C SER A 118 9.35 -0.14 1.22
N ALA A 119 8.50 -1.05 1.71
CA ALA A 119 7.37 -1.60 0.95
C ALA A 119 6.47 -0.50 0.34
N GLU A 120 6.09 0.50 1.14
CA GLU A 120 5.26 1.62 0.68
C GLU A 120 5.94 2.45 -0.42
N GLY A 121 7.25 2.65 -0.31
CA GLY A 121 8.04 3.33 -1.35
C GLY A 121 8.13 2.51 -2.63
N HIS A 122 8.35 1.20 -2.53
CA HIS A 122 8.34 0.30 -3.69
C HIS A 122 6.97 0.25 -4.34
N VAL A 123 5.89 0.12 -3.56
CA VAL A 123 4.53 0.09 -4.10
C VAL A 123 4.23 1.41 -4.82
N SER A 124 4.42 2.55 -4.17
CA SER A 124 4.04 3.86 -4.72
C SER A 124 4.95 4.35 -5.86
N HIS A 125 6.27 4.27 -5.71
CA HIS A 125 7.22 4.85 -6.65
C HIS A 125 7.69 3.88 -7.73
N VAL A 126 7.64 2.56 -7.47
CA VAL A 126 8.11 1.55 -8.43
C VAL A 126 6.92 0.90 -9.13
N LEU A 127 6.09 0.18 -8.38
CA LEU A 127 5.06 -0.69 -8.95
C LEU A 127 3.86 0.11 -9.48
N SER A 128 3.27 0.97 -8.65
CA SER A 128 2.03 1.68 -8.99
C SER A 128 2.25 2.98 -9.74
N SER A 129 3.47 3.55 -9.73
CA SER A 129 3.76 4.86 -10.34
C SER A 129 3.18 5.02 -11.75
N ARG A 130 3.34 4.03 -12.63
CA ARG A 130 2.80 4.08 -13.99
C ARG A 130 1.27 3.93 -14.07
N MET A 131 0.70 3.17 -13.13
CA MET A 131 -0.73 2.87 -13.08
C MET A 131 -1.54 3.96 -12.37
N SER A 132 -0.89 4.78 -11.55
CA SER A 132 -1.50 5.90 -10.81
C SER A 132 -1.49 7.20 -11.62
N THR A 133 -0.66 7.31 -12.66
CA THR A 133 -0.66 8.45 -13.58
C THR A 133 -1.67 8.24 -14.70
N LEU A 134 -2.63 9.17 -14.81
CA LEU A 134 -3.75 9.19 -15.77
C LEU A 134 -4.83 8.17 -15.44
N ALA A 135 -6.08 8.64 -15.35
CA ALA A 135 -7.26 7.86 -14.99
C ALA A 135 -7.66 6.86 -16.07
N LEU A 136 -6.82 5.84 -16.27
CA LEU A 136 -7.10 4.70 -17.12
C LEU A 136 -7.38 3.51 -16.20
N GLY A 137 -8.58 2.95 -16.30
CA GLY A 137 -8.91 1.72 -15.60
C GLY A 137 -7.99 0.60 -16.10
N TRP A 138 -7.23 -0.02 -15.20
CA TRP A 138 -6.41 -1.18 -15.55
C TRP A 138 -7.21 -2.45 -15.30
N SER A 139 -7.27 -3.35 -16.28
CA SER A 139 -7.74 -4.71 -16.02
C SER A 139 -6.81 -5.39 -15.00
N ARG A 140 -7.32 -6.37 -14.23
CA ARG A 140 -6.49 -7.13 -13.28
C ARG A 140 -5.26 -7.76 -13.94
N LEU A 141 -5.42 -8.25 -15.17
CA LEU A 141 -4.33 -8.81 -15.96
C LEU A 141 -3.34 -7.74 -16.39
N GLY A 142 -3.81 -6.60 -16.92
CA GLY A 142 -2.96 -5.49 -17.34
C GLY A 142 -2.13 -4.91 -16.18
N ALA A 143 -2.78 -4.68 -15.04
CA ALA A 143 -2.10 -4.21 -13.83
C ALA A 143 -1.03 -5.19 -13.35
N SER A 144 -1.34 -6.48 -13.33
CA SER A 144 -0.39 -7.54 -12.93
C SER A 144 0.81 -7.63 -13.87
N LYS A 145 0.59 -7.62 -15.19
CA LYS A 145 1.67 -7.62 -16.19
C LYS A 145 2.54 -6.38 -16.07
N MET A 146 1.93 -5.20 -15.91
CA MET A 146 2.65 -3.94 -15.75
C MET A 146 3.50 -3.94 -14.47
N ALA A 147 2.95 -4.37 -13.34
CA ALA A 147 3.70 -4.46 -12.08
C ALA A 147 4.94 -5.38 -12.20
N ARG A 148 4.80 -6.55 -12.84
CA ARG A 148 5.93 -7.47 -13.12
C ARG A 148 6.97 -6.87 -14.05
N LEU A 149 6.53 -6.16 -15.10
CA LEU A 149 7.45 -5.46 -16.01
C LEU A 149 8.25 -4.38 -15.28
N ARG A 150 7.60 -3.64 -14.38
CA ARG A 150 8.24 -2.62 -13.54
C ARG A 150 9.23 -3.25 -12.56
N GLU A 151 8.86 -4.33 -11.89
CA GLU A 151 9.78 -5.11 -11.04
C GLU A 151 11.03 -5.55 -11.84
N TRP A 152 10.84 -6.17 -13.01
CA TRP A 152 11.93 -6.61 -13.88
C TRP A 152 12.88 -5.48 -14.27
N HIS A 153 12.30 -4.33 -14.64
CA HIS A 153 13.07 -3.13 -14.98
C HIS A 153 13.93 -2.61 -13.82
N TYR A 154 13.33 -2.46 -12.63
CA TYR A 154 14.03 -1.90 -11.48
C TYR A 154 15.05 -2.87 -10.87
N ASN A 155 14.86 -4.17 -11.08
CA ASN A 155 15.87 -5.20 -10.77
C ASN A 155 17.00 -5.25 -11.80
N LYS A 156 17.03 -4.35 -12.80
CA LYS A 156 18.05 -4.25 -13.86
C LYS A 156 18.16 -5.50 -14.73
N ASN A 157 17.10 -6.27 -14.82
CA ASN A 157 17.07 -7.45 -15.69
C ASN A 157 16.95 -7.02 -17.16
N SER A 158 17.43 -7.87 -18.07
CA SER A 158 17.40 -7.60 -19.51
C SER A 158 15.98 -7.67 -20.07
N MET A 159 15.49 -6.58 -20.65
CA MET A 159 14.18 -6.59 -21.34
C MET A 159 14.20 -7.50 -22.58
N LEU A 160 15.35 -7.61 -23.24
CA LEU A 160 15.51 -8.51 -24.39
C LEU A 160 15.39 -9.97 -23.97
N GLU A 161 15.93 -10.33 -22.80
CA GLU A 161 15.79 -11.67 -22.25
C GLU A 161 14.34 -11.98 -21.88
N LEU A 162 13.64 -11.02 -21.25
CA LEU A 162 12.22 -11.16 -20.93
C LEU A 162 11.40 -11.45 -22.20
N VAL A 163 11.62 -10.70 -23.28
CA VAL A 163 10.93 -10.92 -24.56
C VAL A 163 11.26 -12.29 -25.14
N ARG A 164 12.54 -12.70 -25.14
CA ARG A 164 12.95 -14.03 -25.62
C ARG A 164 12.38 -15.19 -24.80
N SER A 165 12.16 -14.97 -23.51
CA SER A 165 11.61 -15.97 -22.58
C SER A 165 10.11 -16.14 -22.68
N GLN A 166 9.40 -15.18 -23.27
CA GLN A 166 7.99 -15.36 -23.63
C GLN A 166 7.97 -16.43 -24.74
N LYS A 167 7.53 -17.64 -24.39
CA LYS A 167 7.39 -18.74 -25.35
C LYS A 167 6.66 -18.24 -26.60
N ALA A 168 7.17 -18.67 -27.75
CA ALA A 168 6.63 -18.40 -29.07
C ALA A 168 5.10 -18.55 -29.10
N GLU A 169 4.47 -17.67 -29.88
CA GLU A 169 3.05 -17.68 -30.18
C GLU A 169 2.52 -19.11 -30.34
N LEU A 170 1.44 -19.43 -29.62
CA LEU A 170 0.64 -20.59 -29.98
C LEU A 170 0.27 -20.44 -31.46
N PRO A 171 0.41 -21.48 -32.30
CA PRO A 171 0.11 -21.38 -33.71
C PRO A 171 -1.30 -20.80 -33.89
N MET A 172 -1.39 -19.73 -34.67
CA MET A 172 -2.63 -19.05 -35.00
C MET A 172 -3.66 -20.08 -35.45
N VAL A 173 -4.74 -20.25 -34.68
CA VAL A 173 -5.83 -21.14 -35.07
C VAL A 173 -6.49 -20.51 -36.30
N ALA A 174 -6.63 -21.27 -37.38
CA ALA A 174 -7.25 -20.79 -38.62
C ALA A 174 -8.63 -20.17 -38.31
N GLY A 175 -8.81 -18.89 -38.64
CA GLY A 175 -10.02 -18.10 -38.33
C GLY A 175 -9.84 -17.02 -37.24
N ALA A 176 -8.67 -16.93 -36.60
CA ALA A 176 -8.31 -15.85 -35.66
C ALA A 176 -7.30 -14.88 -36.29
N GLU A 177 -7.58 -14.40 -37.49
CA GLU A 177 -6.81 -13.32 -38.10
C GLU A 177 -6.97 -12.06 -37.22
N GLU A 178 -5.91 -11.67 -36.50
CA GLU A 178 -5.92 -10.45 -35.68
C GLU A 178 -6.25 -9.25 -36.56
N LEU A 179 -7.37 -8.58 -36.28
CA LEU A 179 -7.56 -7.20 -36.72
C LEU A 179 -6.56 -6.35 -35.91
N ILE A 180 -5.33 -6.22 -36.41
CA ILE A 180 -4.29 -5.40 -35.78
C ILE A 180 -4.73 -3.94 -35.91
N MET A 181 -5.48 -3.47 -34.91
CA MET A 181 -5.81 -2.05 -34.77
C MET A 181 -4.56 -1.35 -34.23
N SER A 182 -4.06 -0.36 -34.95
CA SER A 182 -2.99 0.49 -34.44
C SER A 182 -3.45 1.24 -33.18
N ALA A 183 -2.50 1.74 -32.38
CA ALA A 183 -2.85 2.58 -31.23
C ALA A 183 -3.74 3.78 -31.65
N SER A 184 -3.52 4.30 -32.85
CA SER A 184 -4.34 5.35 -33.47
C SER A 184 -5.75 4.87 -33.79
N ASP A 185 -5.92 3.63 -34.25
CA ASP A 185 -7.23 3.05 -34.56
C ASP A 185 -8.03 2.77 -33.30
N ILE A 186 -7.37 2.30 -32.22
CA ILE A 186 -7.99 2.10 -30.91
C ILE A 186 -8.48 3.45 -30.37
N ILE A 187 -7.61 4.47 -30.34
CA ILE A 187 -7.95 5.82 -29.89
C ILE A 187 -9.10 6.41 -30.74
N SER A 188 -9.05 6.25 -32.05
CA SER A 188 -10.08 6.76 -32.95
C SER A 188 -11.42 6.03 -32.76
N SER A 189 -11.40 4.72 -32.50
CA SER A 189 -12.60 3.93 -32.23
C SER A 189 -13.27 4.30 -30.91
N GLU A 190 -12.48 4.65 -29.89
CA GLU A 190 -12.96 5.11 -28.59
C GLU A 190 -13.50 6.55 -28.65
N ILE A 191 -12.91 7.42 -29.48
CA ILE A 191 -13.34 8.81 -29.67
C ILE A 191 -14.62 8.90 -30.52
N ASN A 192 -14.74 8.08 -31.56
CA ASN A 192 -15.82 8.21 -32.56
C ASN A 192 -17.12 7.48 -32.20
N ARG A 193 -17.13 6.59 -31.20
CA ARG A 193 -18.30 5.75 -30.88
C ARG A 193 -19.13 6.20 -29.68
N ARG A 194 -18.78 7.29 -29.00
CA ARG A 194 -19.52 7.71 -27.80
C ARG A 194 -19.94 9.16 -27.91
N THR A 195 -21.25 9.38 -27.90
CA THR A 195 -21.80 10.68 -27.55
C THR A 195 -21.42 11.01 -26.10
N LYS A 196 -21.44 12.29 -25.75
CA LYS A 196 -21.06 12.79 -24.41
C LYS A 196 -21.86 12.11 -23.28
N ALA A 197 -23.09 11.68 -23.57
CA ALA A 197 -23.97 10.94 -22.66
C ALA A 197 -23.50 9.49 -22.45
N GLU A 198 -23.10 8.79 -23.52
CA GLU A 198 -22.60 7.39 -23.46
C GLU A 198 -21.26 7.30 -22.75
N THR A 199 -20.43 8.34 -22.84
CA THR A 199 -19.15 8.44 -22.10
C THR A 199 -19.35 8.52 -20.59
N ILE A 200 -20.45 9.13 -20.14
CA ILE A 200 -20.80 9.26 -18.72
C ILE A 200 -21.49 7.98 -18.24
N SER A 201 -22.37 7.38 -19.04
CA SER A 201 -23.09 6.14 -18.69
C SER A 201 -22.17 4.90 -18.65
N GLY A 202 -21.25 4.76 -19.62
CA GLY A 202 -20.34 3.61 -19.70
C GLY A 202 -19.38 3.49 -18.51
N LYS A 203 -19.05 4.59 -17.84
CA LYS A 203 -18.28 4.57 -16.58
C LYS A 203 -19.01 3.85 -15.44
N TYR A 204 -20.34 3.82 -15.46
CA TYR A 204 -21.15 3.20 -14.42
C TYR A 204 -21.71 1.82 -14.81
N GLU A 205 -21.87 1.53 -16.11
CA GLU A 205 -22.32 0.20 -16.57
C GLU A 205 -21.31 -0.91 -16.31
N GLU A 206 -19.99 -0.66 -16.46
CA GLU A 206 -18.97 -1.66 -16.11
C GLU A 206 -18.96 -1.97 -14.60
N ILE A 207 -19.28 -0.99 -13.75
CA ILE A 207 -19.39 -1.15 -12.30
C ILE A 207 -20.63 -1.97 -11.94
N MET A 208 -21.76 -1.74 -12.60
CA MET A 208 -23.00 -2.48 -12.38
C MET A 208 -22.88 -3.95 -12.83
N ASN A 209 -22.26 -4.21 -13.98
CA ASN A 209 -22.10 -5.57 -14.50
C ASN A 209 -21.07 -6.40 -13.71
N THR A 210 -20.07 -5.76 -13.10
CA THR A 210 -19.13 -6.47 -12.21
C THR A 210 -19.78 -6.86 -10.86
N THR A 211 -20.81 -6.13 -10.44
CA THR A 211 -21.49 -6.37 -9.16
C THR A 211 -22.65 -7.38 -9.26
N LEU A 212 -23.25 -7.55 -10.44
CA LEU A 212 -24.40 -8.44 -10.65
C LEU A 212 -24.05 -9.89 -11.02
N GLY A 213 -22.78 -10.22 -11.23
CA GLY A 213 -22.34 -11.57 -11.62
C GLY A 213 -22.21 -12.62 -10.51
N LEU A 214 -22.66 -12.35 -9.27
CA LEU A 214 -22.49 -13.27 -8.12
C LEU A 214 -23.79 -13.78 -7.49
N LYS A 215 -24.94 -13.65 -8.15
CA LYS A 215 -26.13 -14.41 -7.75
C LYS A 215 -26.90 -14.92 -8.95
N THR A 216 -26.65 -16.16 -9.30
CA THR A 216 -27.72 -17.05 -9.78
C THR A 216 -27.36 -18.48 -9.38
N LYS A 217 -28.40 -19.21 -8.96
CA LYS A 217 -28.40 -20.47 -8.22
C LYS A 217 -27.55 -21.59 -8.83
#